data_AF-A0A926SWI2-F1
#
_entry.id   AF-A0A926SWI2-F1
#
_cell.length_a   1.000
_cell.length_b   1.000
_cell.length_c   1.000
_cell.angle_alpha   90.00
_cell.angle_beta   90.00
_cell.angle_gamma   90.00
#
_symmetry.space_group_name_H-M   'P 1'
#
loop_
_entity.id
_entity.type
_entity.pdbx_description
1 polymer ?
#
loop_
_entity_poly.entity_id
_entity_poly.type
_entity_poly.pdbx_seq_one_letter_code
_entity_poly.pdbx_strand_id
1 'polypeptide(L)'
;MAKWDVILNKAIQIKEKYNDVADLVTEKGAPEKTENVPLKFDVLEVFPDRDNKKDIYLLSGSSETLQLQTSLFLAIEELVSARTGNFNLKEWAENWCNEFPDYEGKYRPKDFKEKPWGLDPKEKPKLDIVESTGKVAAPYYVCQYFPNRSNDNEWYWMVGNAAQVINQIVEFTNFNRILNTKDFGEFYGYPVDEYYRMKPSTNTSIKLFFTNRKKPPYYKGSSTTFFYKGQVNIPNVDESKLTYENIRTACNADNGLVWGHWIARAYLSSHEDYAGINQMVCWGDDESTANANLDKFLAFSKSKVTSRTSNHIQSGTKLSKGDPWWEEKTKFDIYPRFMTVINPVKRAVDKNKPGKATSGGTFQYKRKRLFINQQIEPVGWSNTLKQVLSNSVK
;
A
#
# COMPACT_ATOMS: atom_id res chain seq x y z
N MET A 1 -17.66 32.57 9.99
CA MET A 1 -18.88 31.76 9.78
C MET A 1 -18.96 31.16 8.37
N ALA A 2 -18.76 31.92 7.29
CA ALA A 2 -18.91 31.43 5.90
C ALA A 2 -18.04 30.22 5.43
N LYS A 3 -16.97 29.83 6.14
CA LYS A 3 -16.14 28.66 5.78
C LYS A 3 -16.74 27.32 6.25
N TRP A 4 -17.59 27.34 7.28
CA TRP A 4 -18.17 26.13 7.88
C TRP A 4 -19.36 25.60 7.08
N ASP A 5 -20.21 26.49 6.57
CA ASP A 5 -21.34 26.11 5.73
C ASP A 5 -20.88 25.42 4.44
N VAL A 6 -19.71 25.80 3.90
CA VAL A 6 -19.13 25.18 2.71
C VAL A 6 -18.63 23.75 2.97
N ILE A 7 -18.14 23.47 4.17
CA ILE A 7 -17.65 22.14 4.55
C ILE A 7 -18.83 21.21 4.85
N LEU A 8 -19.82 21.69 5.61
CA LEU A 8 -21.02 20.93 5.94
C LEU A 8 -21.83 20.58 4.68
N ASN A 9 -22.01 21.54 3.76
CA ASN A 9 -22.70 21.29 2.49
C ASN A 9 -21.95 20.30 1.60
N LYS A 10 -20.60 20.28 1.64
CA LYS A 10 -19.81 19.27 0.93
C LYS A 10 -19.96 17.87 1.54
N ALA A 11 -20.03 17.76 2.87
CA ALA A 11 -20.23 16.47 3.54
C ALA A 11 -21.62 15.89 3.25
N ILE A 12 -22.66 16.74 3.25
CA ILE A 12 -24.03 16.35 2.89
C ILE A 12 -24.10 15.89 1.42
N GLN A 13 -23.50 16.63 0.49
CA GLN A 13 -23.45 16.23 -0.93
C GLN A 13 -22.70 14.92 -1.16
N ILE A 14 -21.66 14.63 -0.37
CA ILE A 14 -20.96 13.34 -0.45
C ILE A 14 -21.89 12.21 0.02
N LYS A 15 -22.63 12.40 1.12
CA LYS A 15 -23.58 11.42 1.64
C LYS A 15 -24.71 11.11 0.65
N GLU A 16 -25.32 12.14 0.05
CA GLU A 16 -26.38 11.98 -0.95
C GLU A 16 -25.89 11.24 -2.20
N LYS A 17 -24.69 11.61 -2.69
CA LYS A 17 -24.09 10.98 -3.86
C LYS A 17 -23.74 9.49 -3.64
N TYR A 18 -23.43 9.09 -2.41
CA TYR A 18 -23.19 7.68 -2.09
C TYR A 18 -24.49 6.87 -2.04
N ASN A 19 -25.60 7.47 -1.61
CA ASN A 19 -26.91 6.83 -1.64
C ASN A 19 -27.39 6.61 -3.09
N ASP A 20 -27.20 7.58 -3.99
CA ASP A 20 -27.57 7.45 -5.40
C ASP A 20 -26.80 6.34 -6.14
N VAL A 21 -25.55 6.06 -5.74
CA VAL A 21 -24.73 4.99 -6.34
C VAL A 21 -25.18 3.60 -5.86
N ALA A 22 -25.75 3.50 -4.65
CA ALA A 22 -26.29 2.25 -4.14
C ALA A 22 -27.56 1.81 -4.90
N ASP A 23 -28.38 2.78 -5.33
CA ASP A 23 -29.63 2.52 -6.06
C ASP A 23 -29.39 2.14 -7.54
N LEU A 24 -28.26 2.52 -8.12
CA LEU A 24 -27.90 2.24 -9.53
C LEU A 24 -27.37 0.81 -9.79
N VAL A 25 -27.19 -0.03 -8.76
CA VAL A 25 -26.60 -1.38 -8.90
C VAL A 25 -27.67 -2.49 -9.05
N THR A 26 -28.95 -2.14 -9.05
CA THR A 26 -30.06 -3.10 -9.19
C THR A 26 -30.68 -3.14 -10.59
N GLU A 27 -29.89 -3.36 -11.65
CA GLU A 27 -30.46 -3.78 -12.94
C GLU A 27 -29.44 -4.50 -13.83
N LYS A 28 -29.39 -5.84 -13.70
CA LYS A 28 -29.28 -6.87 -14.77
C LYS A 28 -28.70 -8.17 -14.21
N GLY A 29 -29.42 -9.26 -14.48
CA GLY A 29 -29.29 -10.54 -13.79
C GLY A 29 -28.04 -11.37 -14.11
N ALA A 30 -27.48 -11.96 -13.05
CA ALA A 30 -26.88 -13.29 -12.92
C ALA A 30 -26.34 -13.44 -11.47
N PRO A 31 -25.85 -14.63 -11.09
CA PRO A 31 -26.49 -15.70 -10.30
C PRO A 31 -26.58 -15.39 -8.79
N GLU A 32 -27.16 -16.32 -8.01
CA GLU A 32 -27.49 -16.22 -6.57
C GLU A 32 -26.51 -15.36 -5.74
N LYS A 33 -27.02 -14.21 -5.29
CA LYS A 33 -26.32 -13.25 -4.43
C LYS A 33 -26.09 -13.89 -3.06
N THR A 34 -24.81 -14.06 -2.68
CA THR A 34 -24.46 -13.77 -1.28
C THR A 34 -24.92 -12.34 -1.03
N GLU A 35 -25.80 -12.11 -0.07
CA GLU A 35 -26.24 -10.77 0.31
C GLU A 35 -25.00 -9.93 0.62
N ASN A 36 -24.56 -9.12 -0.34
CA ASN A 36 -23.60 -8.06 -0.12
C ASN A 36 -24.35 -7.01 0.72
N VAL A 37 -24.41 -7.25 2.03
CA VAL A 37 -24.82 -6.23 2.99
C VAL A 37 -23.81 -5.09 2.81
N PRO A 38 -24.22 -3.91 2.30
CA PRO A 38 -23.30 -2.81 2.13
C PRO A 38 -22.67 -2.51 3.49
N LEU A 39 -21.34 -2.56 3.56
CA LEU A 39 -20.60 -2.21 4.76
C LEU A 39 -20.97 -0.77 5.14
N LYS A 40 -21.77 -0.63 6.20
CA LYS A 40 -22.20 0.66 6.71
C LYS A 40 -20.96 1.39 7.20
N PHE A 41 -20.64 2.50 6.54
CA PHE A 41 -19.46 3.30 6.80
C PHE A 41 -19.90 4.64 7.38
N ASP A 42 -19.59 4.89 8.65
CA ASP A 42 -19.98 6.09 9.37
C ASP A 42 -18.75 6.99 9.61
N VAL A 43 -18.99 8.29 9.77
CA VAL A 43 -17.96 9.30 10.08
C VAL A 43 -18.40 10.06 11.33
N LEU A 44 -17.53 10.13 12.34
CA LEU A 44 -17.78 10.83 13.60
C LEU A 44 -16.83 12.02 13.75
N GLU A 45 -17.39 13.15 14.14
CA GLU A 45 -16.62 14.28 14.66
C GLU A 45 -16.42 14.11 16.16
N VAL A 46 -15.16 14.06 16.59
CA VAL A 46 -14.77 13.90 17.99
C VAL A 46 -14.02 15.14 18.44
N PHE A 47 -14.42 15.64 19.61
CA PHE A 47 -13.82 16.80 20.26
C PHE A 47 -13.11 16.31 21.53
N PRO A 48 -11.79 16.52 21.70
CA PRO A 48 -11.08 16.12 22.91
C PRO A 48 -11.65 16.82 24.15
N ASP A 49 -12.14 18.04 23.97
CA ASP A 49 -12.79 18.81 25.01
C ASP A 49 -14.07 19.40 24.43
N ARG A 50 -15.20 19.08 25.06
CA ARG A 50 -16.54 19.52 24.67
C ARG A 50 -16.67 21.04 24.65
N ASP A 51 -15.93 21.73 25.52
CA ASP A 51 -15.95 23.18 25.66
C ASP A 51 -14.93 23.86 24.73
N ASN A 52 -13.88 23.12 24.32
CA ASN A 52 -12.89 23.59 23.35
C ASN A 52 -13.08 22.97 21.96
N LYS A 53 -14.02 23.53 21.19
CA LYS A 53 -14.32 23.12 19.81
C LYS A 53 -13.25 23.49 18.76
N LYS A 54 -12.05 23.94 19.17
CA LYS A 54 -10.99 24.33 18.23
C LYS A 54 -10.31 23.12 17.60
N ASP A 55 -10.24 22.01 18.34
CA ASP A 55 -9.62 20.78 17.88
C ASP A 55 -10.71 19.76 17.53
N ILE A 56 -10.81 19.42 16.25
CA ILE A 56 -11.79 18.46 15.73
C ILE A 56 -11.03 17.30 15.10
N TYR A 57 -11.37 16.09 15.51
CA TYR A 57 -10.85 14.86 14.95
C TYR A 57 -11.97 14.13 14.22
N LEU A 58 -11.64 13.53 13.08
CA LEU A 58 -12.58 12.74 12.29
C LEU A 58 -12.22 11.26 12.44
N LEU A 59 -13.13 10.50 13.02
CA LEU A 59 -13.07 9.04 13.05
C LEU A 59 -13.98 8.49 11.95
N SER A 60 -13.56 7.43 11.27
CA SER A 60 -14.37 6.85 10.19
C SER A 60 -14.13 5.36 10.06
N GLY A 61 -15.20 4.62 9.78
CA GLY A 61 -15.15 3.17 9.65
C GLY A 61 -16.51 2.50 9.84
N SER A 62 -16.50 1.16 9.94
CA SER A 62 -17.63 0.42 10.48
C SER A 62 -17.86 0.77 11.96
N SER A 63 -19.01 0.35 12.50
CA SER A 63 -19.33 0.45 13.94
C SER A 63 -18.17 -0.06 14.84
N GLU A 64 -17.65 -1.25 14.55
CA GLU A 64 -16.56 -1.87 15.31
C GLU A 64 -15.26 -1.08 15.20
N THR A 65 -14.99 -0.52 14.01
CA THR A 65 -13.82 0.32 13.76
C THR A 65 -13.93 1.63 14.53
N LEU A 66 -15.12 2.24 14.56
CA LEU A 66 -15.37 3.49 15.29
C LEU A 66 -15.28 3.29 16.80
N GLN A 67 -15.78 2.19 17.36
CA GLN A 67 -15.61 1.86 18.77
C GLN A 67 -14.13 1.72 19.15
N LEU A 68 -13.35 1.03 18.31
CA LEU A 68 -11.92 0.88 18.52
C LEU A 68 -11.21 2.24 18.45
N GLN A 69 -11.41 2.99 17.38
CA GLN A 69 -10.78 4.30 17.18
C GLN A 69 -11.13 5.26 18.32
N THR A 70 -12.37 5.24 18.80
CA THR A 70 -12.81 6.04 19.95
C THR A 70 -12.08 5.64 21.22
N SER A 71 -11.95 4.33 21.49
CA SER A 71 -11.25 3.82 22.68
C SER A 71 -9.76 4.18 22.66
N LEU A 72 -9.12 4.08 21.49
CA LEU A 72 -7.71 4.48 21.31
C LEU A 72 -7.54 6.00 21.43
N PHE A 73 -8.49 6.78 20.90
CA PHE A 73 -8.48 8.23 21.02
C PHE A 73 -8.54 8.68 22.47
N LEU A 74 -9.45 8.12 23.28
CA LEU A 74 -9.57 8.44 24.70
C LEU A 74 -8.30 8.07 25.48
N ALA A 75 -7.70 6.92 25.19
CA ALA A 75 -6.42 6.53 25.80
C ALA A 75 -5.30 7.52 25.50
N ILE A 76 -5.23 8.03 24.26
CA ILE A 76 -4.23 9.01 23.86
C ILE A 76 -4.53 10.38 24.48
N GLU A 77 -5.80 10.77 24.58
CA GLU A 77 -6.20 12.03 25.22
C GLU A 77 -5.81 12.05 26.70
N GLU A 78 -6.16 11.02 27.46
CA GLU A 78 -5.74 10.91 28.87
C GLU A 78 -4.21 10.95 28.99
N LEU A 79 -3.47 10.34 28.06
CA LEU A 79 -2.00 10.38 28.01
C LEU A 79 -1.44 11.78 27.67
N VAL A 80 -2.11 12.55 26.82
CA VAL A 80 -1.70 13.92 26.47
C VAL A 80 -1.99 14.86 27.63
N SER A 81 -3.16 14.75 28.25
CA SER A 81 -3.55 15.48 29.46
C SER A 81 -2.61 15.17 30.62
N ALA A 82 -2.19 13.91 30.76
CA ALA A 82 -1.18 13.45 31.70
C ALA A 82 0.20 14.12 31.57
N ARG A 83 0.63 14.49 30.36
CA ARG A 83 1.93 15.16 30.16
C ARG A 83 1.99 16.55 30.83
N THR A 84 0.86 17.08 31.28
CA THR A 84 0.76 18.36 31.97
C THR A 84 0.74 18.25 33.51
N GLY A 85 0.78 17.04 34.09
CA GLY A 85 0.71 16.82 35.55
C GLY A 85 1.20 15.45 36.07
N ASN A 86 0.85 15.10 37.31
CA ASN A 86 1.15 13.81 37.94
C ASN A 86 0.23 12.71 37.38
N PHE A 87 0.72 11.95 36.40
CA PHE A 87 -0.06 10.87 35.81
C PHE A 87 -0.15 9.62 36.68
N ASN A 88 -1.36 9.10 36.87
CA ASN A 88 -1.62 7.88 37.62
C ASN A 88 -1.97 6.73 36.66
N LEU A 89 -0.99 5.84 36.39
CA LEU A 89 -1.20 4.69 35.51
C LEU A 89 -2.29 3.74 36.01
N LYS A 90 -2.49 3.64 37.33
CA LYS A 90 -3.50 2.75 37.90
C LYS A 90 -4.91 3.25 37.59
N GLU A 91 -5.14 4.55 37.74
CA GLU A 91 -6.40 5.19 37.39
C GLU A 91 -6.69 5.08 35.88
N TRP A 92 -5.68 5.33 35.04
CA TRP A 92 -5.78 5.10 33.59
C TRP A 92 -6.12 3.65 33.25
N ALA A 93 -5.47 2.68 33.92
CA ALA A 93 -5.72 1.27 33.70
C ALA A 93 -7.16 0.89 34.07
N GLU A 94 -7.67 1.41 35.19
CA GLU A 94 -9.05 1.23 35.62
C GLU A 94 -10.03 1.82 34.59
N ASN A 95 -9.77 3.04 34.08
CA ASN A 95 -10.58 3.66 33.04
C ASN A 95 -10.57 2.85 31.74
N TRP A 96 -9.39 2.47 31.25
CA TRP A 96 -9.21 1.64 30.05
C TRP A 96 -9.99 0.33 30.14
N CYS A 97 -9.91 -0.35 31.29
CA CYS A 97 -10.58 -1.62 31.54
C CYS A 97 -12.10 -1.49 31.72
N ASN A 98 -12.60 -0.31 32.07
CA ASN A 98 -14.01 -0.05 32.40
C ASN A 98 -14.71 0.89 31.40
N GLU A 99 -14.25 0.91 30.15
CA GLU A 99 -14.86 1.72 29.06
C GLU A 99 -14.85 3.23 29.31
N PHE A 100 -13.85 3.75 30.03
CA PHE A 100 -13.71 5.17 30.35
C PHE A 100 -15.01 5.75 30.93
N PRO A 101 -15.32 5.55 32.22
CA PRO A 101 -16.61 5.91 32.82
C PRO A 101 -17.07 7.36 32.54
N ASP A 102 -16.12 8.29 32.42
CA ASP A 102 -16.39 9.71 32.12
C ASP A 102 -16.78 9.97 30.65
N TYR A 103 -16.65 8.97 29.78
CA TYR A 103 -16.97 9.06 28.35
C TYR A 103 -18.41 9.52 28.11
N GLU A 104 -19.39 8.93 28.80
CA GLU A 104 -20.80 9.23 28.56
C GLU A 104 -21.16 10.70 28.86
N GLY A 105 -20.48 11.34 29.82
CA GLY A 105 -20.76 12.72 30.21
C GLY A 105 -19.93 13.76 29.46
N LYS A 106 -18.62 13.49 29.30
CA LYS A 106 -17.64 14.49 28.87
C LYS A 106 -17.28 14.40 27.39
N TYR A 107 -17.20 13.19 26.84
CA TYR A 107 -16.55 12.96 25.54
C TYR A 107 -17.47 12.39 24.45
N ARG A 108 -18.62 11.80 24.82
CA ARG A 108 -19.52 11.12 23.89
C ARG A 108 -20.16 12.10 22.87
N PRO A 109 -19.95 11.90 21.56
CA PRO A 109 -20.69 12.64 20.53
C PRO A 109 -22.19 12.36 20.64
N LYS A 110 -23.03 13.38 20.41
CA LYS A 110 -24.50 13.26 20.55
C LYS A 110 -25.10 12.13 19.72
N ASP A 111 -24.54 11.89 18.54
CA ASP A 111 -25.07 10.92 17.57
C ASP A 111 -24.44 9.53 17.71
N PHE A 112 -23.39 9.38 18.52
CA PHE A 112 -22.73 8.09 18.73
C PHE A 112 -23.32 7.39 19.94
N LYS A 113 -24.07 6.32 19.68
CA LYS A 113 -24.80 5.59 20.74
C LYS A 113 -24.02 4.45 21.39
N GLU A 114 -22.90 4.08 20.79
CA GLU A 114 -22.14 2.91 21.17
C GLU A 114 -21.17 3.23 22.30
N LYS A 115 -20.88 2.19 23.09
CA LYS A 115 -19.93 2.29 24.20
C LYS A 115 -18.49 2.13 23.68
N PRO A 116 -17.50 2.71 24.36
CA PRO A 116 -16.10 2.34 24.15
C PRO A 116 -15.95 0.82 24.25
N TRP A 117 -15.06 0.22 23.48
CA TRP A 117 -14.93 -1.23 23.23
C TRP A 117 -16.10 -1.94 22.52
N GLY A 118 -17.34 -1.66 22.91
CA GLY A 118 -18.54 -2.36 22.45
C GLY A 118 -18.53 -3.88 22.71
N LEU A 119 -17.75 -4.31 23.71
CA LEU A 119 -17.56 -5.71 24.08
C LEU A 119 -18.38 -6.07 25.33
N ASP A 120 -18.70 -7.36 25.48
CA ASP A 120 -19.23 -7.86 26.74
C ASP A 120 -18.23 -7.59 27.88
N PRO A 121 -18.69 -7.24 29.11
CA PRO A 121 -17.80 -7.04 30.26
C PRO A 121 -16.73 -8.11 30.48
N LYS A 122 -17.02 -9.37 30.12
CA LYS A 122 -16.10 -10.50 30.21
C LYS A 122 -15.02 -10.52 29.13
N GLU A 123 -15.25 -9.87 28.00
CA GLU A 123 -14.32 -9.82 26.86
C GLU A 123 -13.45 -8.56 26.85
N LYS A 124 -13.71 -7.62 27.76
CA LYS A 124 -12.94 -6.37 27.88
C LYS A 124 -11.48 -6.64 28.24
N PRO A 125 -10.57 -5.75 27.82
CA PRO A 125 -9.17 -5.85 28.21
C PRO A 125 -9.00 -5.71 29.73
N LYS A 126 -7.92 -6.28 30.24
CA LYS A 126 -7.49 -6.16 31.65
C LYS A 126 -6.00 -5.85 31.68
N LEU A 127 -5.60 -4.98 32.61
CA LEU A 127 -4.20 -4.64 32.84
C LEU A 127 -3.87 -4.81 34.33
N ASP A 128 -3.00 -5.75 34.64
CA ASP A 128 -2.50 -5.98 35.99
C ASP A 128 -1.10 -5.37 36.12
N ILE A 129 -0.93 -4.43 37.05
CA ILE A 129 0.38 -3.82 37.35
C ILE A 129 1.09 -4.74 38.36
N VAL A 130 2.14 -5.44 37.90
CA VAL A 130 2.85 -6.45 38.68
C VAL A 130 3.93 -5.83 39.57
N GLU A 131 4.69 -4.88 39.03
CA GLU A 131 5.75 -4.21 39.76
C GLU A 131 5.77 -2.72 39.39
N SER A 132 6.02 -1.88 40.40
CA SER A 132 6.39 -0.47 40.19
C SER A 132 7.62 -0.14 41.04
N THR A 133 8.72 0.24 40.39
CA THR A 133 9.93 0.65 41.12
C THR A 133 9.84 2.14 41.45
N GLY A 134 9.59 2.47 42.72
CA GLY A 134 9.40 3.84 43.21
C GLY A 134 10.68 4.66 43.47
N LYS A 135 11.84 4.29 42.91
CA LYS A 135 13.13 4.97 43.19
C LYS A 135 13.83 5.64 42.00
N VAL A 136 13.18 5.68 40.83
CA VAL A 136 13.70 6.39 39.65
C VAL A 136 12.87 7.65 39.42
N ALA A 137 13.49 8.73 38.93
CA ALA A 137 12.85 10.03 38.69
C ALA A 137 11.59 9.96 37.80
N ALA A 138 11.42 8.88 37.03
CA ALA A 138 10.16 8.48 36.43
C ALA A 138 9.83 7.05 36.88
N PRO A 139 8.64 6.78 37.42
CA PRO A 139 8.25 5.43 37.83
C PRO A 139 8.28 4.49 36.63
N TYR A 140 8.87 3.32 36.85
CA TYR A 140 8.95 2.24 35.87
C TYR A 140 7.98 1.14 36.27
N TYR A 141 7.27 0.60 35.30
CA TYR A 141 6.16 -0.33 35.48
C TYR A 141 6.41 -1.61 34.68
N VAL A 142 6.03 -2.73 35.29
CA VAL A 142 5.91 -4.03 34.64
C VAL A 142 4.45 -4.44 34.75
N CYS A 143 3.76 -4.59 33.63
CA CYS A 143 2.34 -4.89 33.59
C CYS A 143 2.05 -6.14 32.76
N GLN A 144 1.06 -6.93 33.18
CA GLN A 144 0.46 -7.99 32.39
C GLN A 144 -0.80 -7.46 31.72
N TYR A 145 -0.81 -7.47 30.39
CA TYR A 145 -1.94 -7.04 29.59
C TYR A 145 -2.67 -8.25 29.01
N PHE A 146 -3.98 -8.33 29.29
CA PHE A 146 -4.90 -9.34 28.80
C PHE A 146 -5.85 -8.68 27.79
N PRO A 147 -5.81 -9.05 26.50
CA PRO A 147 -6.71 -8.46 25.51
C PRO A 147 -8.18 -8.83 25.76
N ASN A 148 -8.40 -10.03 26.29
CA ASN A 148 -9.68 -10.56 26.72
C ASN A 148 -9.53 -11.09 28.15
N ARG A 149 -10.19 -10.45 29.12
CA ARG A 149 -10.07 -10.85 30.54
C ARG A 149 -10.67 -12.21 30.89
N SER A 150 -11.42 -12.85 29.98
CA SER A 150 -11.89 -14.22 30.16
C SER A 150 -10.87 -15.27 29.67
N ASN A 151 -9.82 -14.84 28.97
CA ASN A 151 -8.78 -15.73 28.46
C ASN A 151 -7.49 -15.56 29.28
N ASP A 152 -7.42 -16.24 30.42
CA ASP A 152 -6.25 -16.20 31.32
C ASP A 152 -4.97 -16.77 30.67
N ASN A 153 -5.10 -17.51 29.56
CA ASN A 153 -3.97 -18.11 28.84
C ASN A 153 -3.33 -17.15 27.83
N GLU A 154 -3.96 -16.01 27.53
CA GLU A 154 -3.46 -15.05 26.54
C GLU A 154 -3.18 -13.70 27.20
N TRP A 155 -1.90 -13.46 27.47
CA TRP A 155 -1.43 -12.23 28.07
C TRP A 155 -0.03 -11.86 27.60
N TYR A 156 0.30 -10.57 27.75
CA TYR A 156 1.53 -9.99 27.21
C TYR A 156 2.18 -9.08 28.25
N TRP A 157 3.52 -9.07 28.29
CA TRP A 157 4.28 -8.15 29.13
C TRP A 157 4.39 -6.77 28.50
N MET A 158 4.01 -5.74 29.24
CA MET A 158 4.19 -4.34 28.89
C MET A 158 5.14 -3.71 29.91
N VAL A 159 6.22 -3.10 29.44
CA VAL A 159 7.30 -2.66 30.33
C VAL A 159 7.77 -1.26 29.96
N GLY A 160 7.93 -0.38 30.96
CA GLY A 160 8.45 0.98 30.75
C GLY A 160 7.91 1.99 31.74
N ASN A 161 8.13 3.27 31.46
CA ASN A 161 7.35 4.32 32.13
C ASN A 161 5.88 4.28 31.69
N ALA A 162 5.01 5.01 32.39
CA ALA A 162 3.58 4.98 32.13
C ALA A 162 3.20 5.28 30.66
N ALA A 163 3.85 6.27 30.04
CA ALA A 163 3.60 6.62 28.65
C ALA A 163 4.03 5.50 27.68
N GLN A 164 5.15 4.83 27.97
CA GLN A 164 5.62 3.70 27.18
C GLN A 164 4.68 2.50 27.30
N VAL A 165 4.19 2.19 28.50
CA VAL A 165 3.24 1.09 28.73
C VAL A 165 1.93 1.35 27.98
N ILE A 166 1.39 2.56 28.06
CA ILE A 166 0.16 2.93 27.34
C ILE A 166 0.34 2.83 25.84
N ASN A 167 1.45 3.36 25.30
CA ASN A 167 1.70 3.29 23.87
C ASN A 167 1.80 1.83 23.39
N GLN A 168 2.47 0.95 24.15
CA GLN A 168 2.53 -0.48 23.85
C GLN A 168 1.12 -1.12 23.85
N ILE A 169 0.29 -0.80 24.85
CA ILE A 169 -1.09 -1.32 24.92
C ILE A 169 -1.93 -0.85 23.73
N VAL A 170 -1.87 0.44 23.39
CA VAL A 170 -2.60 1.05 22.27
C VAL A 170 -2.17 0.41 20.93
N GLU A 171 -0.85 0.32 20.69
CA GLU A 171 -0.30 -0.31 19.48
C GLU A 171 -0.70 -1.79 19.38
N PHE A 172 -0.54 -2.52 20.49
CA PHE A 172 -0.85 -3.93 20.55
C PHE A 172 -2.35 -4.20 20.34
N THR A 173 -3.22 -3.42 20.97
CA THR A 173 -4.68 -3.55 20.82
C THR A 173 -5.11 -3.26 19.39
N ASN A 174 -4.54 -2.23 18.78
CA ASN A 174 -4.80 -1.89 17.38
C ASN A 174 -4.35 -3.03 16.46
N PHE A 175 -3.16 -3.58 16.69
CA PHE A 175 -2.64 -4.72 15.93
C PHE A 175 -3.52 -5.96 16.09
N ASN A 176 -3.86 -6.36 17.32
CA ASN A 176 -4.73 -7.51 17.58
C ASN A 176 -6.11 -7.36 16.97
N ARG A 177 -6.71 -6.16 16.99
CA ARG A 177 -7.99 -5.92 16.33
C ARG A 177 -7.87 -6.00 14.82
N ILE A 178 -6.81 -5.46 14.22
CA ILE A 178 -6.55 -5.61 12.78
C ILE A 178 -6.42 -7.10 12.42
N LEU A 179 -5.75 -7.87 13.26
CA LEU A 179 -5.60 -9.31 13.09
C LEU A 179 -6.92 -10.07 13.24
N ASN A 180 -7.78 -9.69 14.20
CA ASN A 180 -9.05 -10.38 14.47
C ASN A 180 -10.22 -9.94 13.57
N THR A 181 -10.20 -8.70 13.06
CA THR A 181 -11.25 -8.17 12.17
C THR A 181 -10.99 -8.48 10.71
N LYS A 182 -9.72 -8.68 10.32
CA LYS A 182 -9.41 -9.30 9.06
C LYS A 182 -9.57 -10.80 9.27
N ASP A 183 -10.49 -11.40 8.54
CA ASP A 183 -10.58 -12.84 8.48
C ASP A 183 -9.17 -13.36 8.19
N PHE A 184 -8.55 -14.07 9.15
CA PHE A 184 -7.16 -14.52 8.99
C PHE A 184 -7.05 -15.42 7.76
N GLY A 185 -8.16 -15.99 7.29
CA GLY A 185 -8.28 -16.68 6.00
C GLY A 185 -8.06 -15.79 4.78
N GLU A 186 -8.17 -14.46 4.86
CA GLU A 186 -7.93 -13.52 3.75
C GLU A 186 -6.47 -13.03 3.73
N PHE A 187 -5.80 -12.94 4.90
CA PHE A 187 -4.37 -12.63 4.99
C PHE A 187 -3.48 -13.89 4.83
N TYR A 188 -3.93 -15.06 5.30
CA TYR A 188 -3.40 -16.38 4.90
C TYR A 188 -3.95 -16.87 3.55
N GLY A 189 -4.97 -16.19 3.02
CA GLY A 189 -5.55 -16.41 1.70
C GLY A 189 -4.98 -15.53 0.60
N TYR A 190 -4.03 -14.64 0.90
CA TYR A 190 -2.96 -14.45 -0.07
C TYR A 190 -2.25 -15.79 -0.12
N PRO A 191 -2.42 -16.60 -1.18
CA PRO A 191 -2.06 -18.00 -1.11
C PRO A 191 -0.62 -18.06 -0.62
N VAL A 192 -0.36 -18.82 0.43
CA VAL A 192 1.02 -19.19 0.81
C VAL A 192 1.73 -19.72 -0.44
N ASP A 193 0.98 -20.39 -1.31
CA ASP A 193 1.33 -20.74 -2.67
C ASP A 193 1.78 -19.53 -3.52
N GLU A 194 1.18 -18.34 -3.45
CA GLU A 194 1.67 -17.09 -4.09
C GLU A 194 2.97 -16.55 -3.47
N TYR A 195 3.19 -16.67 -2.16
CA TYR A 195 4.47 -16.32 -1.53
C TYR A 195 5.58 -17.34 -1.88
N TYR A 196 5.22 -18.61 -2.08
CA TYR A 196 6.12 -19.66 -2.59
C TYR A 196 6.23 -19.64 -4.14
N ARG A 197 5.23 -19.13 -4.87
CA ARG A 197 5.16 -18.88 -6.34
C ARG A 197 5.70 -17.52 -6.73
N MET A 198 5.93 -16.61 -5.77
CA MET A 198 7.03 -15.64 -5.80
C MET A 198 8.33 -16.45 -5.77
N LYS A 199 8.49 -17.35 -6.74
CA LYS A 199 9.75 -17.93 -7.09
C LYS A 199 10.66 -16.72 -7.25
N PRO A 200 11.88 -16.74 -6.68
CA PRO A 200 12.92 -15.82 -7.16
C PRO A 200 12.79 -15.84 -8.67
N SER A 201 12.60 -14.70 -9.32
CA SER A 201 12.72 -14.67 -10.77
C SER A 201 14.09 -15.29 -11.03
N THR A 202 14.14 -16.53 -11.50
CA THR A 202 15.38 -17.23 -11.87
C THR A 202 15.84 -16.79 -13.23
N ASN A 203 14.94 -16.11 -13.95
CA ASN A 203 15.14 -15.69 -15.31
C ASN A 203 15.53 -14.22 -15.33
N THR A 204 16.38 -13.88 -16.30
CA THR A 204 16.75 -12.51 -16.59
C THR A 204 15.50 -11.66 -16.84
N SER A 205 15.43 -10.50 -16.20
CA SER A 205 14.37 -9.51 -16.40
C SER A 205 14.95 -8.15 -16.74
N ILE A 206 14.16 -7.35 -17.46
CA ILE A 206 14.53 -6.01 -17.86
C ILE A 206 13.49 -5.02 -17.37
N LYS A 207 13.96 -3.86 -16.93
CA LYS A 207 13.13 -2.69 -16.67
C LYS A 207 13.54 -1.56 -17.59
N LEU A 208 12.62 -1.14 -18.46
CA LEU A 208 12.79 0.03 -19.31
C LEU A 208 12.18 1.22 -18.60
N PHE A 209 12.94 2.30 -18.47
CA PHE A 209 12.51 3.54 -17.83
C PHE A 209 12.29 4.62 -18.87
N PHE A 210 11.16 5.30 -18.78
CA PHE A 210 10.70 6.32 -19.71
C PHE A 210 10.47 7.65 -19.00
N THR A 211 10.53 8.73 -19.78
CA THR A 211 10.27 10.10 -19.32
C THR A 211 9.67 10.92 -20.46
N ASN A 212 8.83 11.89 -20.13
CA ASN A 212 8.28 12.83 -21.13
C ASN A 212 9.30 13.88 -21.62
N ARG A 213 10.61 13.63 -21.47
CA ARG A 213 11.69 14.53 -21.90
C ARG A 213 12.58 13.81 -22.89
N LYS A 214 12.75 14.39 -24.08
CA LYS A 214 13.57 13.79 -25.14
C LYS A 214 15.06 13.80 -24.81
N LYS A 215 15.58 14.90 -24.24
CA LYS A 215 17.01 15.09 -23.92
C LYS A 215 17.23 15.20 -22.39
N PRO A 216 18.41 14.81 -21.87
CA PRO A 216 18.76 15.11 -20.48
C PRO A 216 18.81 16.63 -20.26
N PRO A 217 18.55 17.13 -19.04
CA PRO A 217 18.41 16.39 -17.79
C PRO A 217 17.03 15.74 -17.54
N TYR A 218 17.07 14.48 -17.10
CA TYR A 218 15.89 13.65 -16.77
C TYR A 218 15.45 13.73 -15.30
N TYR A 219 15.58 14.91 -14.71
CA TYR A 219 15.08 15.23 -13.37
C TYR A 219 14.06 16.36 -13.45
N LYS A 220 13.18 16.46 -12.44
CA LYS A 220 12.21 17.55 -12.36
C LYS A 220 13.00 18.86 -12.33
N GLY A 221 12.76 19.72 -13.33
CA GLY A 221 13.31 21.07 -13.34
C GLY A 221 12.49 21.99 -12.43
N SER A 222 12.28 23.22 -12.87
CA SER A 222 11.31 24.16 -12.26
C SER A 222 9.95 23.50 -11.99
N SER A 223 9.24 23.98 -10.97
CA SER A 223 7.94 23.48 -10.50
C SER A 223 6.82 23.52 -11.55
N THR A 224 7.02 24.25 -12.65
CA THR A 224 5.98 24.57 -13.64
C THR A 224 5.84 23.59 -14.80
N THR A 225 6.81 22.71 -15.08
CA THR A 225 6.73 21.80 -16.24
C THR A 225 6.32 20.39 -15.84
N PHE A 226 5.35 19.80 -16.56
CA PHE A 226 4.94 18.41 -16.39
C PHE A 226 6.16 17.49 -16.44
N PHE A 227 6.27 16.60 -15.47
CA PHE A 227 7.34 15.61 -15.44
C PHE A 227 6.77 14.24 -15.11
N TYR A 228 6.85 13.35 -16.08
CA TYR A 228 6.35 11.98 -15.97
C TYR A 228 7.49 10.97 -15.98
N LYS A 229 7.34 9.92 -15.16
CA LYS A 229 8.23 8.76 -15.11
C LYS A 229 7.42 7.50 -15.30
N GLY A 230 7.68 6.81 -16.40
CA GLY A 230 7.07 5.53 -16.73
C GLY A 230 8.09 4.40 -16.61
N GLN A 231 7.60 3.18 -16.45
CA GLN A 231 8.43 1.99 -16.61
C GLN A 231 7.65 0.85 -17.28
N VAL A 232 8.35 0.03 -18.05
CA VAL A 232 7.86 -1.25 -18.57
C VAL A 232 8.76 -2.35 -18.03
N ASN A 233 8.17 -3.35 -17.39
CA ASN A 233 8.87 -4.52 -16.88
C ASN A 233 8.70 -5.68 -17.86
N ILE A 234 9.82 -6.23 -18.34
CA ILE A 234 9.86 -7.36 -19.27
C ILE A 234 10.43 -8.58 -18.51
N PRO A 235 9.60 -9.56 -18.15
CA PRO A 235 10.05 -10.78 -17.49
C PRO A 235 10.61 -11.79 -18.49
N ASN A 236 11.47 -12.69 -18.01
CA ASN A 236 11.99 -13.86 -18.74
C ASN A 236 12.47 -13.53 -20.16
N VAL A 237 13.47 -12.67 -20.23
CA VAL A 237 13.90 -12.04 -21.47
C VAL A 237 14.67 -13.01 -22.39
N ASP A 238 14.44 -12.89 -23.69
CA ASP A 238 15.25 -13.49 -24.72
C ASP A 238 16.53 -12.71 -24.97
N GLU A 239 17.62 -13.22 -24.37
CA GLU A 239 18.95 -12.62 -24.45
C GLU A 239 19.45 -12.44 -25.88
N SER A 240 19.03 -13.30 -26.81
CA SER A 240 19.42 -13.20 -28.22
C SER A 240 18.83 -11.96 -28.91
N LYS A 241 17.70 -11.46 -28.40
CA LYS A 241 16.99 -10.29 -28.95
C LYS A 241 17.47 -8.98 -28.33
N LEU A 242 18.31 -9.03 -27.30
CA LEU A 242 18.82 -7.86 -26.58
C LEU A 242 20.00 -7.19 -27.29
N THR A 243 19.70 -6.54 -28.41
CA THR A 243 20.63 -5.62 -29.05
C THR A 243 20.23 -4.18 -28.76
N TYR A 244 21.20 -3.26 -28.81
CA TYR A 244 20.96 -1.83 -28.62
C TYR A 244 19.89 -1.32 -29.60
N GLU A 245 20.03 -1.71 -30.87
CA GLU A 245 19.13 -1.35 -31.95
C GLU A 245 17.71 -1.90 -31.74
N ASN A 246 17.55 -3.19 -31.42
CA ASN A 246 16.22 -3.77 -31.20
C ASN A 246 15.48 -3.05 -30.07
N ILE A 247 16.17 -2.77 -28.96
CA ILE A 247 15.56 -2.08 -27.81
C ILE A 247 15.15 -0.66 -28.19
N ARG A 248 16.01 0.08 -28.92
CA ARG A 248 15.65 1.42 -29.42
C ARG A 248 14.47 1.36 -30.37
N THR A 249 14.46 0.44 -31.33
CA THR A 249 13.37 0.27 -32.30
C THR A 249 12.05 -0.02 -31.59
N ALA A 250 12.05 -0.89 -30.58
CA ALA A 250 10.86 -1.15 -29.77
C ALA A 250 10.36 0.09 -28.99
N CYS A 251 11.27 0.98 -28.61
CA CYS A 251 10.95 2.27 -27.99
C CYS A 251 10.66 3.39 -29.02
N ASN A 252 10.54 3.06 -30.31
CA ASN A 252 10.35 3.99 -31.42
C ASN A 252 11.47 5.05 -31.54
N ALA A 253 12.71 4.63 -31.24
CA ALA A 253 13.95 5.38 -31.38
C ALA A 253 13.90 6.82 -30.80
N ASP A 254 14.07 7.85 -31.64
CA ASP A 254 14.06 9.26 -31.24
C ASP A 254 12.66 9.87 -31.16
N ASN A 255 11.65 9.18 -31.71
CA ASN A 255 10.27 9.65 -31.73
C ASN A 255 9.56 9.34 -30.41
N GLY A 256 9.99 8.30 -29.69
CA GLY A 256 9.36 7.89 -28.45
C GLY A 256 8.00 7.24 -28.68
N LEU A 257 7.36 6.82 -27.59
CA LEU A 257 6.05 6.19 -27.61
C LEU A 257 4.99 7.21 -27.20
N VAL A 258 3.78 7.04 -27.71
CA VAL A 258 2.63 7.84 -27.30
C VAL A 258 1.91 7.11 -26.17
N TRP A 259 1.80 7.74 -24.99
CA TRP A 259 1.04 7.23 -23.85
C TRP A 259 -0.20 8.10 -23.60
N GLY A 260 -1.27 7.49 -23.09
CA GLY A 260 -2.55 8.14 -22.83
C GLY A 260 -3.42 7.34 -21.85
N HIS A 261 -4.73 7.30 -22.06
CA HIS A 261 -5.69 6.71 -21.11
C HIS A 261 -5.95 5.21 -21.27
N TRP A 262 -5.35 4.57 -22.26
CA TRP A 262 -5.51 3.14 -22.47
C TRP A 262 -4.35 2.37 -21.87
N ILE A 263 -4.68 1.31 -21.13
CA ILE A 263 -3.72 0.38 -20.54
C ILE A 263 -3.93 -1.01 -21.13
N ALA A 264 -2.91 -1.53 -21.78
CA ALA A 264 -2.85 -2.92 -22.23
C ALA A 264 -2.00 -3.72 -21.23
N ARG A 265 -2.51 -4.89 -20.84
CA ARG A 265 -1.87 -5.79 -19.88
C ARG A 265 -1.79 -7.18 -20.49
N ALA A 266 -0.62 -7.80 -20.41
CA ALA A 266 -0.42 -9.22 -20.70
C ALA A 266 -0.01 -9.94 -19.42
N TYR A 267 -0.66 -11.06 -19.16
CA TYR A 267 -0.28 -12.01 -18.13
C TYR A 267 0.61 -13.08 -18.78
N LEU A 268 1.77 -13.31 -18.17
CA LEU A 268 2.88 -14.04 -18.73
C LEU A 268 3.26 -15.19 -17.80
N SER A 269 3.42 -16.36 -18.39
CA SER A 269 3.89 -17.55 -17.69
C SER A 269 5.05 -18.21 -18.42
N SER A 270 5.97 -18.78 -17.64
CA SER A 270 7.07 -19.60 -18.16
C SER A 270 6.66 -21.06 -18.38
N HIS A 271 5.51 -21.51 -17.85
CA HIS A 271 4.99 -22.87 -18.04
C HIS A 271 3.51 -22.80 -18.41
N GLU A 272 3.04 -23.74 -19.23
CA GLU A 272 1.65 -23.75 -19.70
C GLU A 272 0.64 -23.92 -18.56
N ASP A 273 1.03 -24.62 -17.49
CA ASP A 273 0.16 -24.95 -16.35
C ASP A 273 0.03 -23.84 -15.30
N TYR A 274 0.82 -22.76 -15.41
CA TYR A 274 0.72 -21.66 -14.45
C TYR A 274 -0.01 -20.48 -15.08
N ALA A 275 -1.12 -20.07 -14.47
CA ALA A 275 -1.80 -18.83 -14.82
C ALA A 275 -0.98 -17.61 -14.35
N GLY A 276 -0.53 -16.78 -15.30
CA GLY A 276 -0.30 -15.34 -15.10
C GLY A 276 0.65 -14.86 -14.00
N ILE A 277 1.74 -15.59 -13.68
CA ILE A 277 2.66 -15.22 -12.58
C ILE A 277 3.32 -13.84 -12.79
N ASN A 278 3.57 -13.44 -14.04
CA ASN A 278 4.15 -12.14 -14.35
C ASN A 278 3.18 -11.28 -15.14
N GLN A 279 3.26 -9.96 -14.95
CA GLN A 279 2.46 -9.00 -15.69
C GLN A 279 3.36 -8.04 -16.45
N MET A 280 3.04 -7.82 -17.73
CA MET A 280 3.59 -6.74 -18.54
C MET A 280 2.49 -5.72 -18.81
N VAL A 281 2.81 -4.44 -18.66
CA VAL A 281 1.85 -3.34 -18.76
C VAL A 281 2.42 -2.27 -19.67
N CYS A 282 1.63 -1.84 -20.65
CA CYS A 282 1.96 -0.74 -21.55
C CYS A 282 0.77 0.19 -21.73
N TRP A 283 1.08 1.45 -22.03
CA TRP A 283 0.10 2.51 -22.19
C TRP A 283 0.03 2.95 -23.65
N GLY A 284 -1.11 3.54 -24.01
CA GLY A 284 -1.36 4.12 -25.33
C GLY A 284 -2.42 5.20 -25.27
N ASP A 285 -2.45 6.01 -26.33
CA ASP A 285 -3.49 7.02 -26.57
C ASP A 285 -4.86 6.39 -26.81
N ASP A 286 -4.87 5.29 -27.57
CA ASP A 286 -6.03 4.44 -27.82
C ASP A 286 -5.70 2.97 -27.51
N GLU A 287 -6.73 2.12 -27.56
CA GLU A 287 -6.60 0.68 -27.32
C GLU A 287 -5.59 0.01 -28.25
N SER A 288 -5.64 0.37 -29.54
CA SER A 288 -4.78 -0.19 -30.59
C SER A 288 -3.31 0.13 -30.34
N THR A 289 -3.01 1.37 -29.98
CA THR A 289 -1.68 1.89 -29.68
C THR A 289 -1.13 1.26 -28.39
N ALA A 290 -1.95 1.13 -27.35
CA ALA A 290 -1.55 0.47 -26.11
C ALA A 290 -1.19 -1.00 -26.38
N ASN A 291 -1.99 -1.66 -27.20
CA ASN A 291 -1.75 -3.03 -27.62
C ASN A 291 -0.49 -3.18 -28.49
N ALA A 292 -0.33 -2.35 -29.52
CA ALA A 292 0.86 -2.36 -30.37
C ALA A 292 2.14 -2.07 -29.58
N ASN A 293 2.08 -1.17 -28.58
CA ASN A 293 3.20 -0.93 -27.67
C ASN A 293 3.51 -2.17 -26.82
N LEU A 294 2.49 -2.84 -26.30
CA LEU A 294 2.66 -4.09 -25.54
C LEU A 294 3.32 -5.17 -26.39
N ASP A 295 2.88 -5.35 -27.65
CA ASP A 295 3.41 -6.38 -28.55
C ASP A 295 4.91 -6.18 -28.87
N LYS A 296 5.36 -4.91 -29.02
CA LYS A 296 6.79 -4.59 -29.18
C LYS A 296 7.63 -5.12 -28.02
N PHE A 297 7.14 -5.01 -26.79
CA PHE A 297 7.88 -5.46 -25.61
C PHE A 297 7.72 -6.96 -25.34
N LEU A 298 6.57 -7.54 -25.68
CA LEU A 298 6.33 -8.98 -25.64
C LEU A 298 7.31 -9.73 -26.54
N ALA A 299 7.72 -9.15 -27.67
CA ALA A 299 8.70 -9.75 -28.58
C ALA A 299 10.04 -10.09 -27.90
N PHE A 300 10.40 -9.41 -26.80
CA PHE A 300 11.61 -9.69 -26.01
C PHE A 300 11.41 -10.75 -24.93
N SER A 301 10.19 -11.16 -24.60
CA SER A 301 9.95 -12.19 -23.59
C SER A 301 9.94 -13.57 -24.23
N LYS A 302 10.48 -14.57 -23.53
CA LYS A 302 10.31 -16.00 -23.85
C LYS A 302 9.02 -16.57 -23.23
N SER A 303 8.34 -15.81 -22.38
CA SER A 303 7.13 -16.28 -21.70
C SER A 303 5.94 -16.36 -22.65
N LYS A 304 5.11 -17.38 -22.44
CA LYS A 304 3.82 -17.52 -23.13
C LYS A 304 2.82 -16.52 -22.53
N VAL A 305 2.07 -15.84 -23.39
CA VAL A 305 0.96 -14.98 -22.99
C VAL A 305 -0.22 -15.87 -22.61
N THR A 306 -0.65 -15.84 -21.36
CA THR A 306 -1.80 -16.63 -20.87
C THR A 306 -3.11 -15.90 -21.11
N SER A 307 -3.12 -14.58 -20.88
CA SER A 307 -4.28 -13.74 -21.12
C SER A 307 -3.86 -12.30 -21.37
N ARG A 308 -4.71 -11.56 -22.07
CA ARG A 308 -4.53 -10.15 -22.40
C ARG A 308 -5.80 -9.39 -22.05
N THR A 309 -5.63 -8.22 -21.47
CA THR A 309 -6.74 -7.31 -21.18
C THR A 309 -6.34 -5.91 -21.57
N SER A 310 -7.26 -5.16 -22.16
CA SER A 310 -7.10 -3.75 -22.43
C SER A 310 -8.26 -3.01 -21.79
N ASN A 311 -7.95 -1.92 -21.09
CA ASN A 311 -8.96 -1.14 -20.39
C ASN A 311 -8.76 0.33 -20.69
N HIS A 312 -9.88 1.03 -20.92
CA HIS A 312 -9.89 2.48 -20.85
C HIS A 312 -9.91 2.88 -19.38
N ILE A 313 -8.91 3.64 -18.95
CA ILE A 313 -8.90 4.18 -17.59
C ILE A 313 -9.86 5.36 -17.58
N GLN A 314 -11.10 5.09 -17.17
CA GLN A 314 -12.07 6.13 -16.90
C GLN A 314 -11.55 6.97 -15.74
N SER A 315 -11.27 8.24 -16.04
CA SER A 315 -10.82 9.22 -15.08
C SER A 315 -11.95 9.51 -14.08
N GLY A 316 -11.98 8.75 -12.99
CA GLY A 316 -12.97 8.90 -11.93
C GLY A 316 -12.78 7.80 -10.91
N THR A 317 -11.94 8.00 -9.90
CA THR A 317 -12.50 8.11 -8.54
C THR A 317 -11.62 8.86 -7.53
N LYS A 318 -10.40 9.31 -7.88
CA LYS A 318 -9.49 9.98 -6.90
C LYS A 318 -8.60 11.11 -7.43
N LEU A 319 -8.91 11.72 -8.57
CA LEU A 319 -8.25 12.96 -8.99
C LEU A 319 -9.29 14.09 -9.00
N SER A 320 -9.21 14.97 -8.00
CA SER A 320 -10.10 16.10 -7.82
C SER A 320 -10.08 17.02 -9.05
N LYS A 321 -11.25 17.57 -9.39
CA LYS A 321 -11.58 18.43 -10.54
C LYS A 321 -10.86 19.81 -10.57
N GLY A 322 -9.63 19.87 -10.08
CA GLY A 322 -8.77 21.06 -10.03
C GLY A 322 -7.27 20.74 -10.09
N ASP A 323 -6.90 19.51 -10.46
CA ASP A 323 -5.51 19.16 -10.74
C ASP A 323 -5.17 19.67 -12.16
N PRO A 324 -4.28 20.66 -12.34
CA PRO A 324 -3.96 21.27 -13.65
C PRO A 324 -3.48 20.25 -14.70
N TRP A 325 -3.09 19.07 -14.22
CA TRP A 325 -2.56 17.94 -14.99
C TRP A 325 -3.66 16.98 -15.49
N TRP A 326 -4.94 17.37 -15.40
CA TRP A 326 -6.10 16.59 -15.85
C TRP A 326 -6.17 16.47 -17.37
N GLU A 327 -6.00 17.57 -18.09
CA GLU A 327 -6.08 17.61 -19.56
C GLU A 327 -4.75 17.22 -20.23
N GLU A 328 -3.61 17.50 -19.57
CA GLU A 328 -2.26 17.17 -20.08
C GLU A 328 -1.91 15.67 -20.03
N LYS A 329 -2.73 14.84 -19.38
CA LYS A 329 -2.57 13.37 -19.33
C LYS A 329 -3.36 12.62 -20.41
N THR A 330 -4.07 13.33 -21.28
CA THR A 330 -4.85 12.72 -22.38
C THR A 330 -3.97 11.97 -23.35
N LYS A 331 -2.88 12.61 -23.77
CA LYS A 331 -1.89 12.06 -24.70
C LYS A 331 -0.56 12.79 -24.55
N PHE A 332 0.52 12.05 -24.37
CA PHE A 332 1.86 12.64 -24.34
C PHE A 332 2.94 11.67 -24.83
N ASP A 333 3.99 12.23 -25.41
CA ASP A 333 5.15 11.45 -25.84
C ASP A 333 6.06 11.11 -24.66
N ILE A 334 6.52 9.87 -24.64
CA ILE A 334 7.48 9.37 -23.69
C ILE A 334 8.70 8.80 -24.41
N TYR A 335 9.86 9.14 -23.88
CA TYR A 335 11.15 8.82 -24.48
C TYR A 335 11.91 7.85 -23.58
N PRO A 336 12.61 6.86 -24.16
CA PRO A 336 13.41 5.92 -23.40
C PRO A 336 14.59 6.65 -22.74
N ARG A 337 14.81 6.38 -21.45
CA ARG A 337 15.90 7.01 -20.67
C ARG A 337 17.06 6.03 -20.48
N PHE A 338 16.79 4.94 -19.78
CA PHE A 338 17.76 3.89 -19.53
C PHE A 338 17.02 2.57 -19.32
N MET A 339 17.76 1.50 -19.51
CA MET A 339 17.37 0.14 -19.21
C MET A 339 18.09 -0.33 -17.94
N THR A 340 17.42 -1.12 -17.10
CA THR A 340 18.08 -1.89 -16.04
C THR A 340 17.92 -3.38 -16.33
N VAL A 341 19.04 -4.07 -16.49
CA VAL A 341 19.07 -5.53 -16.60
C VAL A 341 19.24 -6.10 -15.20
N ILE A 342 18.38 -7.06 -14.86
CA ILE A 342 18.39 -7.77 -13.58
C ILE A 342 18.60 -9.25 -13.89
N ASN A 343 19.82 -9.72 -13.69
CA ASN A 343 20.19 -11.12 -13.87
C ASN A 343 20.37 -11.80 -12.49
N PRO A 344 19.45 -12.69 -12.10
CA PRO A 344 19.53 -13.48 -10.87
C PRO A 344 20.49 -14.66 -11.04
N VAL A 345 21.64 -14.64 -10.36
CA VAL A 345 22.60 -15.76 -10.40
C VAL A 345 22.47 -16.58 -9.12
N LYS A 346 22.16 -17.87 -9.26
CA LYS A 346 22.14 -18.81 -8.13
C LYS A 346 23.56 -18.99 -7.60
N ARG A 347 23.75 -18.84 -6.30
CA ARG A 347 25.03 -19.07 -5.62
C ARG A 347 24.93 -20.28 -4.69
N ALA A 348 26.04 -21.00 -4.55
CA ALA A 348 26.24 -21.87 -3.39
C ALA A 348 26.25 -21.00 -2.12
N VAL A 349 25.71 -21.53 -1.02
CA VAL A 349 25.56 -20.82 0.25
C VAL A 349 26.95 -20.51 0.83
N ASP A 350 27.48 -19.33 0.53
CA ASP A 350 28.70 -18.80 1.13
C ASP A 350 28.30 -17.88 2.29
N LYS A 351 28.74 -18.22 3.51
CA LYS A 351 28.42 -17.47 4.74
C LYS A 351 28.93 -16.02 4.70
N ASN A 352 29.92 -15.71 3.86
CA ASN A 352 30.63 -14.44 3.89
C ASN A 352 30.07 -13.36 2.93
N LYS A 353 29.12 -13.69 2.06
CA LYS A 353 28.50 -12.72 1.13
C LYS A 353 26.98 -12.90 1.11
N PRO A 354 26.20 -12.02 1.77
CA PRO A 354 24.76 -12.20 1.90
C PRO A 354 24.07 -12.07 0.52
N GLY A 355 23.61 -13.19 -0.02
CA GLY A 355 22.61 -13.20 -1.09
C GLY A 355 21.20 -13.17 -0.51
N LYS A 356 20.18 -13.02 -1.37
CA LYS A 356 18.79 -13.11 -0.93
C LYS A 356 18.38 -14.59 -0.92
N ALA A 357 18.07 -15.12 0.26
CA ALA A 357 17.54 -16.47 0.41
C ALA A 357 16.11 -16.53 -0.13
N THR A 358 15.82 -17.58 -0.88
CA THR A 358 14.50 -17.87 -1.45
C THR A 358 14.29 -19.39 -1.49
N SER A 359 13.06 -19.85 -1.77
CA SER A 359 12.75 -21.29 -1.87
C SER A 359 13.63 -22.04 -2.89
N GLY A 360 14.06 -21.37 -3.96
CA GLY A 360 14.95 -21.95 -4.98
C GLY A 360 16.44 -21.95 -4.63
N GLY A 361 16.81 -21.45 -3.45
CA GLY A 361 18.19 -21.26 -2.98
C GLY A 361 18.55 -19.79 -2.75
N THR A 362 19.83 -19.52 -2.57
CA THR A 362 20.36 -18.16 -2.36
C THR A 362 20.77 -17.55 -3.70
N PHE A 363 20.21 -16.38 -4.03
CA PHE A 363 20.49 -15.68 -5.29
C PHE A 363 21.23 -14.37 -5.05
N GLN A 364 22.18 -14.08 -5.94
CA GLN A 364 22.81 -12.77 -6.09
C GLN A 364 22.30 -12.12 -7.37
N TYR A 365 21.71 -10.93 -7.25
CA TYR A 365 21.21 -10.20 -8.41
C TYR A 365 22.31 -9.31 -9.00
N LYS A 366 22.78 -9.65 -10.20
CA LYS A 366 23.58 -8.73 -11.01
C LYS A 366 22.65 -7.68 -11.60
N ARG A 367 22.89 -6.41 -11.26
CA ARG A 367 22.10 -5.29 -11.77
C ARG A 367 23.02 -4.31 -12.49
N LYS A 368 22.63 -3.91 -13.70
CA LYS A 368 23.34 -2.84 -14.40
C LYS A 368 22.36 -1.95 -15.13
N ARG A 369 22.63 -0.65 -15.01
CA ARG A 369 21.94 0.40 -15.75
C ARG A 369 22.69 0.65 -17.06
N LEU A 370 21.97 0.63 -18.16
CA LEU A 370 22.47 0.89 -19.51
C LEU A 370 21.65 2.03 -20.12
N PHE A 371 22.32 3.07 -20.61
CA PHE A 371 21.64 4.19 -21.29
C PHE A 371 21.20 3.76 -22.69
N ILE A 372 19.99 4.17 -23.08
CA ILE A 372 19.36 3.83 -24.38
C ILE A 372 18.79 5.07 -25.09
N ASN A 373 19.10 6.25 -24.58
CA ASN A 373 18.60 7.53 -25.06
C ASN A 373 19.48 8.17 -26.16
N GLN A 374 20.64 7.57 -26.45
CA GLN A 374 21.58 8.10 -27.42
C GLN A 374 21.26 7.58 -28.82
N GLN A 375 21.61 8.35 -29.86
CA GLN A 375 21.39 7.89 -31.23
C GLN A 375 22.28 6.70 -31.59
N ILE A 376 23.52 6.76 -31.12
CA ILE A 376 24.59 5.79 -31.36
C ILE A 376 24.73 4.91 -30.13
N GLU A 377 25.08 3.63 -30.32
CA GLU A 377 25.37 2.70 -29.23
C GLU A 377 26.53 3.25 -28.37
N PRO A 378 26.38 3.34 -27.03
CA PRO A 378 27.47 3.72 -26.16
C PRO A 378 28.65 2.74 -26.25
N VAL A 379 29.88 3.26 -26.21
CA VAL A 379 31.09 2.42 -26.25
C VAL A 379 31.05 1.36 -25.13
N GLY A 380 31.23 0.09 -25.51
CA GLY A 380 31.23 -1.03 -24.57
C GLY A 380 29.86 -1.45 -24.05
N TRP A 381 28.75 -0.95 -24.61
CA TRP A 381 27.39 -1.35 -24.23
C TRP A 381 27.19 -2.86 -24.37
N SER A 382 27.50 -3.42 -25.55
CA SER A 382 27.39 -4.86 -25.81
C SER A 382 28.25 -5.71 -24.87
N ASN A 383 29.47 -5.27 -24.55
CA ASN A 383 30.35 -5.98 -23.61
C ASN A 383 29.81 -5.94 -22.18
N THR A 384 29.28 -4.78 -21.78
CA THR A 384 28.66 -4.61 -20.46
C THR A 384 27.41 -5.48 -20.33
N LEU A 385 26.59 -5.55 -21.37
CA LEU A 385 25.42 -6.43 -21.38
C LEU A 385 25.84 -7.90 -21.25
N LYS A 386 26.79 -8.37 -22.05
CA LYS A 386 27.34 -9.73 -21.96
C LYS A 386 27.89 -10.05 -20.57
N GLN A 387 28.59 -9.11 -19.94
CA GLN A 387 29.11 -9.29 -18.58
C GLN A 387 27.99 -9.48 -17.55
N VAL A 388 26.90 -8.73 -17.68
CA VAL A 388 25.75 -8.80 -16.75
C VAL A 388 24.96 -10.09 -16.95
N LEU A 389 24.81 -10.52 -18.20
CA LEU A 389 24.12 -11.77 -18.56
C LEU A 389 24.96 -13.02 -18.25
N SER A 390 26.28 -12.90 -18.17
CA SER A 390 27.14 -14.05 -17.85
C SER A 390 26.79 -14.69 -16.50
N ASN A 391 26.68 -16.02 -16.49
CA ASN A 391 26.42 -16.80 -15.28
C ASN A 391 27.66 -16.96 -14.38
N SER A 392 28.84 -16.60 -14.87
CA SER A 392 30.07 -16.64 -14.08
C SER A 392 30.06 -15.56 -13.00
N VAL A 393 30.06 -15.98 -11.74
CA VAL A 393 30.36 -15.09 -10.61
C VAL A 393 31.89 -14.93 -10.57
N LYS A 394 32.39 -13.74 -10.90
CA LYS A 394 33.80 -13.41 -10.67
C LYS A 394 34.07 -13.21 -9.18
#